data_AF-A0A7W0WBW5-F1
#
_entry.id   AF-A0A7W0WBW5-F1
#
_cell.length_a   1.000
_cell.length_b   1.000
_cell.length_c   1.000
_cell.angle_alpha   90.00
_cell.angle_beta   90.00
_cell.angle_gamma   90.00
#
_symmetry.space_group_name_H-M   'P 1'
#
loop_
_entity.id
_entity.type
_entity.pdbx_description
1 polymer ?
#
loop_
_entity_poly.entity_id
_entity_poly.type
_entity_poly.pdbx_seq_one_letter_code
_entity_poly.pdbx_strand_id
1 'polypeptide(L)'
;MLPIGILHEHPEWFKPLFAELERRGLPYERLDATRLVFDPSDPEPHHSLLVNRMSPSAWTRGNERAIFQTLHYLAYLDRIGARVLNGVRAYELELSKARQASLLAELGIAYPRMRVFSDPG
;
A
#
# COMPACT_ATOMS: atom_id res chain seq x y z
N MET A 1 15.96 5.19 -17.47
CA MET A 1 14.59 5.38 -16.92
C MET A 1 14.55 4.66 -15.59
N LEU A 2 14.04 5.29 -14.52
CA LEU A 2 13.91 4.62 -13.23
C LEU A 2 12.94 3.42 -13.32
N PRO A 3 13.20 2.31 -12.61
CA PRO A 3 12.32 1.14 -12.63
C PRO A 3 10.96 1.45 -11.98
N ILE A 4 9.98 0.59 -12.23
CA ILE A 4 8.71 0.55 -11.49
C ILE A 4 8.96 -0.19 -10.17
N GLY A 5 8.71 0.44 -9.03
CA GLY A 5 8.78 -0.25 -7.74
C GLY A 5 7.47 -0.98 -7.46
N ILE A 6 7.51 -2.26 -7.10
CA ILE A 6 6.32 -3.04 -6.72
C ILE A 6 6.44 -3.37 -5.24
N LEU A 7 5.72 -2.64 -4.39
CA LEU A 7 5.65 -2.90 -2.96
C LEU A 7 4.62 -3.99 -2.68
N HIS A 8 5.08 -5.12 -2.16
CA HIS A 8 4.22 -6.28 -1.90
C HIS A 8 4.56 -6.98 -0.58
N GLU A 9 3.58 -7.70 -0.02
CA GLU A 9 3.78 -8.53 1.18
C GLU A 9 3.69 -10.03 0.88
N HIS A 10 2.88 -10.45 -0.11
CA HIS A 10 2.71 -11.86 -0.46
C HIS A 10 3.26 -12.17 -1.87
N PRO A 11 4.49 -12.71 -2.02
CA PRO A 11 5.15 -12.84 -3.31
C PRO A 11 4.36 -13.69 -4.33
N GLU A 12 3.67 -14.74 -3.89
CA GLU A 12 2.91 -15.63 -4.78
C GLU A 12 1.77 -14.92 -5.51
N TRP A 13 1.15 -13.91 -4.89
CA TRP A 13 0.01 -13.19 -5.48
C TRP A 13 0.44 -12.30 -6.65
N PHE A 14 1.73 -11.95 -6.74
CA PHE A 14 2.27 -11.05 -7.74
C PHE A 14 3.01 -11.77 -8.87
N LYS A 15 3.11 -13.10 -8.84
CA LYS A 15 3.70 -13.90 -9.93
C LYS A 15 3.14 -13.51 -11.32
N PRO A 16 1.83 -13.35 -11.53
CA PRO A 16 1.30 -12.96 -12.84
C PRO A 16 1.74 -11.55 -13.27
N LEU A 17 1.81 -10.60 -12.32
CA LEU A 17 2.27 -9.24 -12.59
C LEU A 17 3.74 -9.22 -13.00
N PHE A 18 4.60 -9.92 -12.25
CA PHE A 18 6.03 -10.00 -12.56
C PHE A 18 6.29 -10.65 -13.91
N ALA A 19 5.61 -11.77 -14.21
CA ALA A 19 5.71 -12.42 -15.50
C ALA A 19 5.31 -11.49 -16.66
N GLU A 20 4.28 -10.67 -16.48
CA GLU A 20 3.85 -9.71 -17.50
C GLU A 20 4.83 -8.53 -17.67
N LEU A 21 5.39 -8.01 -16.57
CA LEU A 21 6.43 -6.97 -16.61
C LEU A 21 7.68 -7.48 -17.35
N GLU A 22 8.11 -8.72 -17.06
CA GLU A 22 9.20 -9.40 -17.75
C GLU A 22 8.90 -9.58 -19.24
N ARG A 23 7.71 -10.09 -19.58
CA ARG A 23 7.27 -10.30 -20.97
C ARG A 23 7.28 -8.99 -21.78
N ARG A 24 6.98 -7.86 -21.15
CA ARG A 24 7.00 -6.53 -21.79
C ARG A 24 8.38 -5.86 -21.77
N GLY A 25 9.38 -6.45 -21.10
CA GLY A 25 10.69 -5.85 -20.95
C GLY A 25 10.69 -4.55 -20.14
N LEU A 26 9.74 -4.38 -19.21
CA LEU A 26 9.66 -3.20 -18.37
C LEU A 26 10.59 -3.34 -17.16
N PRO A 27 11.48 -2.38 -16.88
CA PRO A 27 12.33 -2.44 -15.71
C PRO A 27 11.49 -2.26 -14.44
N TYR A 28 11.63 -3.18 -13.49
CA TYR A 28 10.91 -3.14 -12.23
C TYR A 28 11.75 -3.69 -11.08
N GLU A 29 11.39 -3.29 -9.86
CA GLU A 29 12.01 -3.75 -8.62
C GLU A 29 10.92 -4.30 -7.68
N ARG A 30 11.23 -5.40 -7.00
CA ARG A 30 10.35 -6.02 -6.01
C ARG A 30 10.72 -5.51 -4.63
N LEU A 31 9.80 -4.84 -3.96
CA LEU A 31 10.00 -4.29 -2.62
C LEU A 31 9.16 -5.09 -1.62
N ASP A 32 9.84 -5.78 -0.70
CA ASP A 32 9.19 -6.53 0.37
C ASP A 32 8.76 -5.58 1.48
N ALA A 33 7.45 -5.41 1.65
CA ALA A 33 6.86 -4.54 2.66
C ALA A 33 7.25 -4.92 4.11
N THR A 34 7.62 -6.19 4.35
CA THR A 34 8.03 -6.68 5.67
C THR A 34 9.48 -6.33 6.02
N ARG A 35 10.26 -5.86 5.03
CA ARG A 35 11.69 -5.56 5.15
C ARG A 35 12.03 -4.16 4.65
N LEU A 36 11.05 -3.26 4.61
CA LEU A 36 11.25 -1.89 4.14
C LEU A 36 12.34 -1.18 4.96
N VAL A 37 13.24 -0.50 4.25
CA VAL A 37 14.21 0.42 4.81
C VAL A 37 14.22 1.64 3.91
N PHE A 38 14.15 2.84 4.50
CA PHE A 38 14.24 4.09 3.77
C PHE A 38 14.80 5.18 4.69
N ASP A 39 15.48 6.16 4.10
CA ASP A 39 15.88 7.38 4.78
C ASP A 39 14.77 8.44 4.58
N PRO A 40 14.07 8.88 5.64
CA PRO A 40 13.02 9.88 5.50
C PRO A 40 13.53 11.26 5.06
N SER A 41 14.84 11.51 5.14
CA SER A 41 15.49 12.76 4.75
C SER A 41 15.94 12.79 3.29
N ASP A 42 15.99 11.63 2.61
CA ASP A 42 16.32 11.54 1.19
C ASP A 42 15.26 12.30 0.36
N PRO A 43 15.64 13.26 -0.50
CA PRO A 43 14.67 13.98 -1.31
C PRO A 43 14.35 13.26 -2.63
N GLU A 44 15.11 12.24 -3.03
CA GLU A 44 15.05 11.70 -4.39
C GLU A 44 14.10 10.50 -4.52
N PRO A 45 13.23 10.49 -5.56
CA PRO A 45 12.46 9.30 -5.89
C PRO A 45 13.33 8.26 -6.62
N HIS A 46 13.34 7.03 -6.10
CA HIS A 46 14.11 5.91 -6.68
C HIS A 46 13.35 5.11 -7.76
N HIS A 47 12.05 5.39 -7.93
CA HIS A 47 11.17 4.69 -8.87
C HIS A 47 10.41 5.68 -9.76
N SER A 48 10.16 5.31 -11.01
CA SER A 48 9.33 6.11 -11.94
C SER A 48 7.84 6.08 -11.56
N LEU A 49 7.44 4.98 -10.89
CA LEU A 49 6.15 4.74 -10.27
C LEU A 49 6.36 3.68 -9.18
N LEU A 50 5.86 3.93 -7.97
CA LEU A 50 5.68 2.89 -6.96
C LEU A 50 4.25 2.34 -7.04
N VAL A 51 4.09 1.04 -7.25
CA VAL A 51 2.82 0.35 -7.12
C VAL A 51 2.72 -0.27 -5.72
N ASN A 52 1.89 0.33 -4.87
CA ASN A 52 1.60 -0.15 -3.53
C ASN A 52 0.55 -1.26 -3.58
N ARG A 53 0.97 -2.45 -3.15
CA ARG A 53 0.13 -3.65 -2.98
C ARG A 53 0.32 -4.28 -1.60
N MET A 54 0.74 -3.48 -0.62
CA MET A 54 0.70 -3.90 0.77
C MET A 54 -0.75 -4.14 1.20
N SER A 55 -0.99 -5.24 1.90
CA SER A 55 -2.34 -5.62 2.33
C SER A 55 -2.57 -5.23 3.80
N PRO A 56 -3.65 -4.47 4.11
CA PRO A 56 -4.07 -4.21 5.48
C PRO A 56 -4.43 -5.47 6.29
N SER A 57 -4.66 -6.62 5.65
CA SER A 57 -4.91 -7.88 6.35
C SER A 57 -3.62 -8.65 6.66
N ALA A 58 -2.44 -8.09 6.43
CA ALA A 58 -1.16 -8.75 6.72
C ALA A 58 -0.99 -9.13 8.20
N TRP A 59 -1.72 -8.48 9.12
CA TRP A 59 -1.77 -8.87 10.53
C TRP A 59 -2.27 -10.31 10.74
N THR A 60 -3.16 -10.82 9.88
CA THR A 60 -3.62 -12.22 9.97
C THR A 60 -2.51 -13.23 9.63
N ARG A 61 -1.39 -12.75 9.09
CA ARG A 61 -0.20 -13.51 8.73
C ARG A 61 1.02 -13.18 9.61
N GLY A 62 0.83 -12.43 10.69
CA GLY A 62 1.92 -12.03 11.61
C GLY A 62 2.80 -10.88 11.11
N ASN A 63 2.32 -10.12 10.13
CA ASN A 63 3.03 -9.00 9.51
C ASN A 63 2.44 -7.65 9.94
N GLU A 64 2.05 -7.48 11.21
CA GLU A 64 1.40 -6.24 11.69
C GLU A 64 2.32 -5.02 11.51
N ARG A 65 3.63 -5.19 11.75
CA ARG A 65 4.62 -4.11 11.66
C ARG A 65 4.71 -3.54 10.24
N ALA A 66 4.60 -4.40 9.23
CA ALA A 66 4.64 -3.99 7.83
C ALA A 66 3.51 -3.03 7.48
N ILE A 67 2.37 -3.10 8.17
CA ILE A 67 1.22 -2.22 7.95
C ILE A 67 1.60 -0.77 8.27
N PHE A 68 2.12 -0.54 9.48
CA PHE A 68 2.54 0.80 9.93
C PHE A 68 3.79 1.28 9.21
N GLN A 69 4.76 0.39 8.96
CA GLN A 69 5.97 0.75 8.24
C GLN A 69 5.67 1.20 6.81
N THR A 70 4.73 0.53 6.13
CA THR A 70 4.23 0.97 4.82
C THR A 70 3.56 2.33 4.90
N LEU A 71 2.74 2.59 5.94
CA LEU A 71 2.12 3.91 6.11
C LEU A 71 3.17 5.02 6.20
N HIS A 72 4.23 4.82 6.99
CA HIS A 72 5.34 5.78 7.09
C HIS A 72 6.09 5.97 5.77
N TYR A 73 6.35 4.87 5.06
CA TYR A 73 7.02 4.92 3.76
C TYR A 73 6.19 5.67 2.71
N LEU A 74 4.87 5.43 2.65
CA LEU A 74 3.98 6.13 1.73
C LEU A 74 3.85 7.62 2.06
N ALA A 75 3.82 7.99 3.34
CA ALA A 75 3.82 9.39 3.76
C ALA A 75 5.12 10.11 3.37
N TYR A 76 6.26 9.42 3.51
CA TYR A 76 7.55 9.90 3.02
C TYR A 76 7.53 10.13 1.50
N LEU A 77 7.05 9.16 0.73
CA LEU A 77 6.98 9.27 -0.74
C LEU A 77 6.05 10.40 -1.19
N ASP A 78 4.92 10.60 -0.50
CA ASP A 78 4.01 11.71 -0.75
C ASP A 78 4.70 13.07 -0.50
N ARG A 79 5.46 13.19 0.61
CA ARG A 79 6.25 14.40 0.95
C ARG A 79 7.23 14.80 -0.15
N ILE A 80 7.94 13.84 -0.75
CA ILE A 80 8.91 14.11 -1.81
C ILE A 80 8.27 14.22 -3.21
N GLY A 81 6.95 14.10 -3.32
CA GLY A 81 6.24 14.17 -4.60
C GLY A 81 6.44 12.95 -5.49
N ALA A 82 6.82 11.80 -4.92
CA ALA A 82 6.97 10.57 -5.67
C ALA A 82 5.62 10.07 -6.20
N ARG A 83 5.65 9.43 -7.38
CA ARG A 83 4.44 8.88 -8.01
C ARG A 83 4.10 7.53 -7.40
N VAL A 84 2.96 7.42 -6.72
CA VAL A 84 2.54 6.20 -6.03
C VAL A 84 1.11 5.78 -6.39
N LEU A 85 0.91 4.49 -6.64
CA LEU A 85 -0.37 3.85 -6.96
C LEU A 85 -0.59 2.59 -6.12
N ASN A 86 -1.41 2.55 -5.09
CA ASN A 86 -2.21 3.61 -4.50
C ASN A 86 -1.42 4.35 -3.41
N GLY A 87 -1.48 5.70 -3.42
CA GLY A 87 -0.77 6.55 -2.47
C GLY A 87 -1.30 6.53 -1.03
N VAL A 88 -0.69 7.33 -0.15
CA VAL A 88 -0.93 7.32 1.30
C VAL A 88 -2.41 7.44 1.68
N ARG A 89 -3.15 8.38 1.07
CA ARG A 89 -4.57 8.62 1.37
C ARG A 89 -5.46 7.40 1.10
N ALA A 90 -5.18 6.69 0.02
CA ALA A 90 -5.93 5.49 -0.34
C ALA A 90 -5.62 4.35 0.64
N TYR A 91 -4.36 4.21 1.05
CA TYR A 91 -3.95 3.22 2.03
C TYR A 91 -4.55 3.51 3.42
N GLU A 92 -4.57 4.76 3.87
CA GLU A 92 -5.24 5.18 5.12
C GLU A 92 -6.74 4.86 5.14
N LEU A 93 -7.41 5.00 3.99
CA LEU A 93 -8.81 4.60 3.85
C LEU A 93 -8.94 3.08 3.91
N GLU A 94 -8.04 2.34 3.26
CA GLU A 94 -8.03 0.87 3.23
C GLU A 94 -7.90 0.27 4.64
N LEU A 95 -7.15 0.93 5.53
CA LEU A 95 -6.94 0.52 6.92
C LEU A 95 -8.20 0.62 7.80
N SER A 96 -9.21 1.40 7.42
CA SER A 96 -10.36 1.69 8.28
C SER A 96 -11.70 1.39 7.60
N LYS A 97 -12.32 0.28 7.99
CA LYS A 97 -13.70 -0.05 7.60
C LYS A 97 -14.71 1.01 8.06
N ALA A 98 -14.46 1.65 9.21
CA ALA A 98 -15.29 2.75 9.70
C ALA A 98 -15.26 3.94 8.73
N ARG A 99 -14.06 4.37 8.31
CA ARG A 99 -13.91 5.47 7.33
C ARG A 99 -14.47 5.11 5.96
N GLN A 100 -14.29 3.87 5.52
CA GLN A 100 -14.91 3.37 4.27
C GLN A 100 -16.44 3.49 4.33
N ALA A 101 -17.06 3.06 5.44
CA ALA A 101 -18.51 3.17 5.62
C ALA A 101 -18.98 4.63 5.65
N SER A 102 -18.27 5.52 6.34
CA SER A 102 -18.57 6.97 6.33
C SER A 102 -18.51 7.56 4.92
N LEU A 103 -17.46 7.27 4.15
CA LEU A 103 -17.33 7.76 2.78
C LEU A 103 -18.45 7.22 1.88
N LEU A 104 -18.81 5.93 2.01
CA LEU A 104 -19.91 5.35 1.24
C LEU A 104 -21.25 6.04 1.58
N ALA A 105 -21.48 6.35 2.86
CA ALA A 105 -22.66 7.09 3.30
C ALA A 105 -22.71 8.51 2.73
N GLU A 106 -21.61 9.25 2.79
CA GLU A 106 -21.47 10.60 2.21
C GLU A 106 -21.75 10.61 0.69
N LEU A 107 -21.34 9.56 -0.01
CA LEU A 107 -21.55 9.40 -1.44
C LEU A 107 -22.93 8.81 -1.80
N GLY A 108 -23.76 8.44 -0.82
CA GLY A 108 -25.06 7.79 -1.06
C GLY A 108 -24.97 6.38 -1.65
N ILE A 109 -23.83 5.69 -1.48
CA ILE A 109 -23.61 4.33 -1.97
C ILE A 109 -24.07 3.34 -0.90
N ALA A 110 -24.77 2.27 -1.29
CA ALA A 110 -25.22 1.24 -0.36
C ALA A 110 -24.04 0.45 0.24
N TYR A 111 -24.09 0.20 1.56
CA TYR A 111 -23.10 -0.59 2.29
C TYR A 111 -23.76 -1.42 3.41
N PRO A 112 -23.13 -2.49 3.91
CA PRO A 112 -23.67 -3.29 5.00
C PRO A 112 -23.86 -2.45 6.28
N ARG A 113 -24.99 -2.62 6.97
CA ARG A 113 -25.15 -2.02 8.31
C ARG A 113 -24.06 -2.57 9.23
N MET A 114 -23.36 -1.68 9.92
CA MET A 114 -22.27 -2.05 10.82
C MET A 114 -22.22 -1.16 12.06
N ARG A 115 -21.56 -1.66 13.10
CA ARG A 115 -21.20 -0.93 14.33
C ARG A 115 -19.72 -1.12 14.59
N VAL A 116 -19.07 -0.11 15.16
CA VAL A 116 -17.65 -0.13 15.50
C VAL A 116 -17.53 -0.10 17.01
N PHE A 117 -16.75 -1.02 17.56
CA PHE A 117 -16.44 -1.14 18.98
C PHE A 117 -14.94 -1.44 19.11
N SER A 118 -14.30 -0.88 20.14
CA SER A 118 -12.85 -1.04 20.36
C SER A 118 -12.51 -2.31 21.13
N ASP A 119 -13.45 -2.81 21.92
CA ASP A 119 -13.32 -3.99 22.77
C ASP A 119 -14.70 -4.66 22.83
N PRO A 120 -14.79 -5.99 22.65
CA PRO A 120 -16.07 -6.70 22.70
C PRO A 120 -16.65 -6.90 24.11
N GLY A 121 -15.89 -6.60 25.17
CA GLY A 121 -16.19 -6.96 26.56
C GLY A 121 -15.72 -8.36 26.92
#